data_AF-A0A9W9MKG0-F1
#
_entry.id   AF-A0A9W9MKG0-F1
#
_cell.length_a   1.000
_cell.length_b   1.000
_cell.length_c   1.000
_cell.angle_alpha   90.00
_cell.angle_beta   90.00
_cell.angle_gamma   90.00
#
_symmetry.space_group_name_H-M   'P 1'
#
loop_
_entity.id
_entity.type
_entity.pdbx_description
1 polymer ?
#
loop_
_entity_poly.entity_id
_entity_poly.type
_entity_poly.pdbx_seq_one_letter_code
_entity_poly.pdbx_strand_id
1 'polypeptide(L)'
;MRSAILDESHGVENALMSEDLIPNPSITCSKMNQIKATQTQKAYQRFYQALTAHWVATETLCIARGAVYETSNEYLECFEYVWDLRINNPGRSLVEKLDILEVVDFVWGFLGRKIFQGENAISDWVDQDYLEQSDPASPEWNWLFFVLQTTQYLRPPHIIELLLLLTWVQPQACDIGNKSKYLSDLGFSLDASEVRSRDAGANLPETFVPVHMVDEDVVNSLTQHWGSGSRFDVRDRWERYRKGRWNSDAKGKLLFDELSSVQWVERIEKA
;
A
#
# COMPACT_ATOMS: atom_id res chain seq x y z
N MET A 1 -6.30 12.29 -8.69
CA MET A 1 -5.03 11.65 -8.26
C MET A 1 -5.19 10.16 -8.58
N ARG A 2 -4.71 9.69 -9.75
CA ARG A 2 -4.82 8.28 -10.17
C ARG A 2 -3.40 7.69 -10.17
N SER A 3 -3.15 6.76 -9.26
CA SER A 3 -1.95 5.94 -9.20
C SER A 3 -1.86 5.01 -10.43
N ALA A 4 -0.68 4.48 -10.73
CA ALA A 4 -0.52 3.40 -11.71
C ALA A 4 -1.37 2.16 -11.36
N ILE A 5 -1.77 1.97 -10.09
CA ILE A 5 -2.75 0.95 -9.65
C ILE A 5 -4.19 1.31 -10.07
N LEU A 6 -4.48 2.61 -10.23
CA LEU A 6 -5.80 3.16 -10.60
C LEU A 6 -5.91 3.51 -12.10
N ASP A 7 -4.83 3.34 -12.87
CA ASP A 7 -4.76 3.66 -14.30
C ASP A 7 -4.52 2.40 -15.16
N GLU A 8 -4.95 1.26 -14.62
CA GLU A 8 -5.03 -0.02 -15.32
C GLU A 8 -6.43 -0.13 -15.96
N SER A 9 -6.53 0.33 -17.20
CA SER A 9 -7.71 0.25 -18.11
C SER A 9 -8.74 -0.83 -17.77
N HIS A 10 -10.03 -0.48 -17.80
CA HIS A 10 -11.31 -1.26 -17.75
C HIS A 10 -11.29 -2.79 -18.02
N GLY A 11 -10.37 -3.54 -17.44
CA GLY A 11 -10.10 -4.93 -17.75
C GLY A 11 -9.08 -5.57 -16.81
N VAL A 12 -8.17 -4.78 -16.22
CA VAL A 12 -7.27 -5.29 -15.17
C VAL A 12 -7.98 -5.38 -13.82
N GLU A 13 -8.90 -4.48 -13.51
CA GLU A 13 -9.72 -4.54 -12.29
C GLU A 13 -10.56 -5.83 -12.24
N ASN A 14 -11.14 -6.21 -13.38
CA ASN A 14 -11.81 -7.50 -13.57
C ASN A 14 -10.88 -8.69 -13.35
N ALA A 15 -9.64 -8.61 -13.87
CA ALA A 15 -8.65 -9.66 -13.67
C ALA A 15 -8.22 -9.77 -12.20
N LEU A 16 -8.06 -8.65 -11.49
CA LEU A 16 -7.65 -8.60 -10.08
C LEU A 16 -8.74 -9.13 -9.13
N MET A 17 -10.00 -8.75 -9.36
CA MET A 17 -11.14 -9.28 -8.61
C MET A 17 -11.32 -10.79 -8.81
N SER A 18 -11.05 -11.27 -10.03
CA SER A 18 -11.27 -12.66 -10.42
C SER A 18 -10.05 -13.55 -10.25
N GLU A 19 -8.95 -13.06 -9.66
CA GLU A 19 -7.77 -13.88 -9.46
C GLU A 19 -8.07 -15.04 -8.49
N ASP A 20 -7.54 -16.22 -8.81
CA ASP A 20 -7.65 -17.40 -7.96
C ASP A 20 -7.18 -17.12 -6.52
N LEU A 21 -7.83 -17.81 -5.57
CA LEU A 21 -7.40 -17.84 -4.17
C LEU A 21 -5.95 -18.31 -4.08
N ILE A 22 -5.15 -17.67 -3.23
CA ILE A 22 -3.77 -18.10 -3.03
C ILE A 22 -3.79 -19.47 -2.33
N PRO A 23 -3.16 -20.52 -2.91
CA PRO A 23 -3.02 -21.79 -2.22
C PRO A 23 -2.19 -21.62 -0.95
N ASN A 24 -2.40 -22.51 0.02
CA ASN A 24 -1.57 -22.53 1.23
C ASN A 24 -0.08 -22.56 0.88
N PRO A 25 0.75 -21.74 1.55
CA PRO A 25 2.17 -21.69 1.26
C PRO A 25 2.79 -23.08 1.46
N SER A 26 3.27 -23.67 0.38
CA SER A 26 4.07 -24.90 0.44
C SER A 26 5.51 -24.55 0.82
N ILE A 27 6.07 -25.28 1.77
CA ILE A 27 7.46 -25.13 2.23
C ILE A 27 8.47 -25.51 1.13
N THR A 28 8.02 -26.16 0.06
CA THR A 28 8.89 -26.65 -1.02
C THR A 28 8.89 -25.74 -2.25
N CYS A 29 9.85 -24.81 -2.31
CA CYS A 29 10.20 -24.10 -3.54
C CYS A 29 11.59 -24.55 -4.02
N SER A 30 11.63 -25.41 -5.04
CA SER A 30 12.90 -25.94 -5.60
C SER A 30 13.84 -24.84 -6.12
N LYS A 31 13.29 -23.68 -6.51
CA LYS A 31 14.07 -22.50 -6.93
C LYS A 31 14.74 -21.78 -5.75
N MET A 32 14.15 -21.81 -4.55
CA MET A 32 14.78 -21.22 -3.36
C MET A 32 16.05 -21.98 -2.94
N ASN A 33 16.13 -23.27 -3.21
CA ASN A 33 17.32 -24.09 -2.95
C ASN A 33 18.53 -23.74 -3.84
N GLN A 34 18.34 -22.90 -4.87
CA GLN A 34 19.38 -22.49 -5.80
C GLN A 34 20.03 -21.14 -5.44
N ILE A 35 19.46 -20.41 -4.47
CA ILE A 35 19.96 -19.10 -4.06
C ILE A 35 21.04 -19.29 -2.98
N LYS A 36 22.17 -18.59 -3.11
CA LYS A 36 23.23 -18.63 -2.10
C LYS A 36 22.69 -18.12 -0.76
N ALA A 37 23.01 -18.81 0.32
CA ALA A 37 22.55 -18.45 1.67
C ALA A 37 22.82 -16.97 2.03
N THR A 38 23.94 -16.41 1.59
CA THR A 38 24.31 -15.01 1.80
C THR A 38 23.41 -14.02 1.04
N GLN A 39 23.05 -14.35 -0.20
CA GLN A 39 22.12 -13.54 -1.00
C GLN A 39 20.71 -13.60 -0.40
N THR A 40 20.28 -14.79 0.02
CA THR A 40 19.02 -14.99 0.73
C THR A 40 18.95 -14.15 2.00
N GLN A 41 19.98 -14.22 2.86
CA GLN A 41 20.03 -13.45 4.10
C GLN A 41 19.96 -11.94 3.86
N LYS A 42 20.67 -11.42 2.85
CA LYS A 42 20.65 -9.99 2.51
C LYS A 42 19.27 -9.56 1.99
N ALA A 43 18.64 -10.36 1.14
CA ALA A 43 17.29 -10.07 0.66
C ALA A 43 16.26 -10.08 1.80
N TYR A 44 16.36 -11.04 2.73
CA TYR A 44 15.52 -11.04 3.95
C TYR A 44 15.74 -9.79 4.79
N GLN A 45 16.99 -9.39 5.01
CA GLN A 45 17.29 -8.17 5.76
C GLN A 45 16.64 -6.94 5.12
N ARG A 46 16.78 -6.77 3.80
CA ARG A 46 16.17 -5.66 3.06
C ARG A 46 14.65 -5.71 3.12
N PHE A 47 14.06 -6.90 2.95
CA PHE A 47 12.61 -7.10 3.09
C PHE A 47 12.11 -6.65 4.47
N TYR A 48 12.74 -7.12 5.55
CA TYR A 48 12.34 -6.75 6.91
C TYR A 48 12.56 -5.26 7.19
N GLN A 49 13.66 -4.67 6.72
CA GLN A 49 13.90 -3.24 6.86
C GLN A 49 12.81 -2.40 6.17
N ALA A 50 12.49 -2.72 4.92
CA ALA A 50 11.43 -2.05 4.16
C ALA A 50 10.04 -2.27 4.78
N LEU A 51 9.74 -3.50 5.20
CA LEU A 51 8.48 -3.85 5.87
C LEU A 51 8.30 -3.02 7.15
N THR A 52 9.33 -3.00 8.01
CA THR A 52 9.29 -2.26 9.27
C THR A 52 9.23 -0.75 9.03
N ALA A 53 9.95 -0.22 8.04
CA ALA A 53 9.90 1.20 7.70
C ALA A 53 8.49 1.64 7.29
N HIS A 54 7.83 0.88 6.41
CA HIS A 54 6.44 1.17 6.02
C HIS A 54 5.46 0.92 7.16
N TRP A 55 5.66 -0.14 7.95
CA TRP A 55 4.80 -0.44 9.10
C TRP A 55 4.84 0.70 10.13
N VAL A 56 6.01 1.26 10.45
CA VAL A 56 6.12 2.43 11.33
C VAL A 56 5.29 3.60 10.79
N ALA A 57 5.34 3.85 9.48
CA ALA A 57 4.54 4.91 8.87
C ALA A 57 3.02 4.63 8.94
N THR A 58 2.60 3.38 8.82
CA THR A 58 1.20 2.94 9.01
C THR A 58 0.73 3.08 10.46
N GLU A 59 1.54 2.68 11.44
CA GLU A 59 1.23 2.89 12.87
C GLU A 59 1.15 4.37 13.22
N THR A 60 2.06 5.18 12.68
CA THR A 60 2.06 6.63 12.90
C THR A 60 0.76 7.26 12.39
N LEU A 61 0.30 6.87 11.19
CA LEU A 61 -1.00 7.33 10.66
C LEU A 61 -2.18 6.86 11.52
N CYS A 62 -2.14 5.62 12.01
CA CYS A 62 -3.18 5.09 12.91
C CYS A 62 -3.27 5.91 14.20
N ILE A 63 -2.13 6.18 14.83
CA ILE A 63 -2.04 7.02 16.04
C ILE A 63 -2.52 8.43 15.76
N ALA A 64 -2.10 9.04 14.64
CA ALA A 64 -2.52 10.39 14.26
C ALA A 64 -4.04 10.49 14.09
N ARG A 65 -4.68 9.49 13.51
CA ARG A 65 -6.15 9.44 13.37
C ARG A 65 -6.87 9.26 14.71
N GLY A 66 -6.30 8.50 15.64
CA GLY A 66 -6.88 8.25 16.96
C GLY A 66 -6.61 9.34 17.99
N ALA A 67 -5.71 10.28 17.71
CA ALA A 67 -5.31 11.33 18.63
C ALA A 67 -6.36 12.44 18.76
N VAL A 68 -6.33 13.13 19.90
CA VAL A 68 -7.10 14.36 20.12
C VAL A 68 -6.11 15.52 20.12
N TYR A 69 -6.38 16.53 19.31
CA TYR A 69 -5.52 17.70 19.12
C TYR A 69 -6.15 18.91 19.80
N GLU A 70 -5.34 19.73 20.48
CA GLU A 70 -5.85 20.91 21.16
C GLU A 70 -6.16 22.03 20.17
N THR A 71 -5.41 22.09 19.07
CA THR A 71 -5.54 23.10 18.00
C THR A 71 -5.49 22.47 16.61
N SER A 72 -6.04 23.17 15.61
CA SER A 72 -5.90 22.79 14.20
C SER A 72 -4.42 22.77 13.74
N ASN A 73 -3.55 23.57 14.33
CA ASN A 73 -2.13 23.62 13.95
C ASN A 73 -1.37 22.35 14.37
N GLU A 74 -1.61 21.85 15.58
CA GLU A 74 -1.02 20.58 16.04
C GLU A 74 -1.47 19.41 15.16
N TYR A 75 -2.74 19.42 14.73
CA TYR A 75 -3.27 18.45 13.78
C TYR A 75 -2.53 18.51 12.44
N LEU A 76 -2.37 19.71 11.87
CA LEU A 76 -1.64 19.93 10.62
C LEU A 76 -0.19 19.43 10.71
N GLU A 77 0.55 19.84 11.74
CA GLU A 77 1.94 19.43 11.94
C GLU A 77 2.09 17.91 12.07
N CYS A 78 1.15 17.25 12.74
CA CYS A 78 1.16 15.79 12.88
C CYS A 78 0.92 15.09 11.53
N PHE A 79 -0.03 15.57 10.73
CA PHE A 79 -0.33 14.97 9.43
C PHE A 79 0.74 15.30 8.37
N GLU A 80 1.40 16.47 8.45
CA GLU A 80 2.59 16.77 7.66
C GLU A 80 3.73 15.78 7.98
N TYR A 81 3.96 15.48 9.26
CA TYR A 81 4.94 14.47 9.65
C TYR A 81 4.60 13.07 9.12
N VAL A 82 3.33 12.66 9.19
CA VAL A 82 2.87 11.40 8.59
C VAL A 82 3.12 11.39 7.08
N TRP A 83 2.87 12.51 6.41
CA TRP A 83 3.09 12.65 4.97
C TRP A 83 4.57 12.50 4.59
N ASP A 84 5.46 13.17 5.32
CA ASP A 84 6.90 13.06 5.11
C ASP A 84 7.41 11.64 5.35
N LEU A 85 6.85 10.93 6.34
CA LEU A 85 7.18 9.53 6.56
C LEU A 85 6.70 8.62 5.42
N ARG A 86 5.59 8.91 4.75
CA ARG A 86 5.02 7.99 3.74
C ARG A 86 5.41 8.31 2.30
N ILE A 87 5.51 9.60 1.97
CA ILE A 87 5.41 10.09 0.60
C ILE A 87 6.57 11.02 0.21
N ASN A 88 7.26 11.61 1.19
CA ASN A 88 8.30 12.58 0.90
C ASN A 88 9.42 12.50 1.94
N ASN A 89 10.08 11.34 2.05
CA ASN A 89 11.14 11.19 3.03
C ASN A 89 12.50 11.53 2.38
N PRO A 90 13.08 12.72 2.64
CA PRO A 90 14.37 13.09 2.04
C PRO A 90 15.55 12.30 2.66
N GLY A 91 15.36 11.72 3.83
CA GLY A 91 16.40 10.93 4.52
C GLY A 91 16.61 9.54 3.93
N ARG A 92 15.65 9.02 3.15
CA ARG A 92 15.75 7.70 2.53
C ARG A 92 16.45 7.76 1.19
N SER A 93 17.32 6.78 0.96
CA SER A 93 17.90 6.57 -0.38
C SER A 93 16.85 6.08 -1.37
N LEU A 94 17.05 6.32 -2.68
CA LEU A 94 16.18 5.76 -3.73
C LEU A 94 16.06 4.22 -3.63
N VAL A 95 17.15 3.53 -3.29
CA VAL A 95 17.14 2.06 -3.12
C VAL A 95 16.16 1.65 -2.01
N GLU A 96 16.21 2.33 -0.86
CA GLU A 96 15.30 2.06 0.25
C GLU A 96 13.84 2.33 -0.13
N LYS A 97 13.57 3.41 -0.88
CA LYS A 97 12.23 3.73 -1.38
C LYS A 97 11.69 2.67 -2.33
N LEU A 98 12.54 2.16 -3.24
CA LEU A 98 12.18 1.06 -4.13
C LEU A 98 11.93 -0.23 -3.35
N ASP A 99 12.75 -0.53 -2.32
CA ASP A 99 12.55 -1.70 -1.46
C ASP A 99 11.20 -1.63 -0.73
N ILE A 100 10.86 -0.45 -0.19
CA ILE A 100 9.55 -0.17 0.41
C ILE A 100 8.43 -0.39 -0.61
N LEU A 101 8.56 0.14 -1.83
CA LEU A 101 7.58 -0.04 -2.89
C LEU A 101 7.33 -1.52 -3.21
N GLU A 102 8.39 -2.32 -3.40
CA GLU A 102 8.26 -3.76 -3.69
C GLU A 102 7.59 -4.51 -2.53
N VAL A 103 7.98 -4.22 -1.29
CA VAL A 103 7.35 -4.82 -0.10
C VAL A 103 5.90 -4.39 0.04
N VAL A 104 5.57 -3.14 -0.27
CA VAL A 104 4.21 -2.62 -0.24
C VAL A 104 3.33 -3.27 -1.30
N ASP A 105 3.81 -3.32 -2.55
CA ASP A 105 3.15 -4.01 -3.67
C ASP A 105 2.88 -5.48 -3.33
N PHE A 106 3.79 -6.13 -2.59
CA PHE A 106 3.62 -7.52 -2.16
C PHE A 106 2.67 -7.67 -0.96
N VAL A 107 2.91 -6.98 0.15
CA VAL A 107 2.20 -7.21 1.42
C VAL A 107 0.82 -6.55 1.42
N TRP A 108 0.72 -5.28 1.07
CA TRP A 108 -0.57 -4.59 1.05
C TRP A 108 -1.28 -4.70 -0.29
N GLY A 109 -0.50 -4.66 -1.38
CA GLY A 109 -1.03 -4.84 -2.73
C GLY A 109 -1.52 -6.27 -2.95
N PHE A 110 -0.60 -7.23 -3.06
CA PHE A 110 -0.94 -8.60 -3.43
C PHE A 110 -1.61 -9.38 -2.29
N LEU A 111 -0.95 -9.51 -1.13
CA LEU A 111 -1.50 -10.26 0.00
C LEU A 111 -2.75 -9.59 0.58
N GLY A 112 -2.75 -8.26 0.75
CA GLY A 112 -3.89 -7.51 1.25
C GLY A 112 -5.15 -7.64 0.38
N ARG A 113 -5.02 -7.60 -0.95
CA ARG A 113 -6.16 -7.79 -1.88
C ARG A 113 -6.84 -9.14 -1.76
N LYS A 114 -6.10 -10.17 -1.36
CA LYS A 114 -6.59 -11.56 -1.29
C LYS A 114 -7.52 -11.83 -0.13
N ILE A 115 -7.53 -10.93 0.84
CA ILE A 115 -8.47 -10.92 1.96
C ILE A 115 -9.89 -10.57 1.49
N PHE A 116 -9.99 -9.69 0.49
CA PHE A 116 -11.26 -9.09 0.04
C PHE A 116 -11.74 -9.68 -1.28
N GLN A 117 -11.71 -11.00 -1.45
CA GLN A 117 -12.19 -11.65 -2.66
C GLN A 117 -13.62 -12.22 -2.49
N GLY A 118 -14.38 -12.30 -3.58
CA GLY A 118 -15.72 -12.89 -3.62
C GLY A 118 -16.83 -11.90 -4.03
N GLU A 119 -18.00 -12.45 -4.40
CA GLU A 119 -19.14 -11.66 -4.91
C GLU A 119 -19.67 -10.63 -3.90
N ASN A 120 -19.55 -10.93 -2.60
CA ASN A 120 -20.02 -10.07 -1.50
C ASN A 120 -18.89 -9.36 -0.75
N ALA A 121 -17.70 -9.21 -1.37
CA ALA A 121 -16.49 -8.75 -0.70
C ALA A 121 -16.59 -7.38 -0.03
N ILE A 122 -17.49 -6.50 -0.48
CA ILE A 122 -17.72 -5.20 0.17
C ILE A 122 -18.77 -5.38 1.27
N SER A 123 -19.97 -5.87 0.95
CA SER A 123 -21.10 -6.00 1.89
C SER A 123 -20.83 -6.90 3.09
N ASP A 124 -19.88 -7.81 2.99
CA ASP A 124 -19.43 -8.65 4.12
C ASP A 124 -18.66 -7.85 5.18
N TRP A 125 -18.08 -6.73 4.80
CA TRP A 125 -17.07 -6.00 5.58
C TRP A 125 -17.52 -4.63 6.04
N VAL A 126 -18.56 -4.06 5.43
CA VAL A 126 -19.03 -2.71 5.72
C VAL A 126 -20.54 -2.69 5.89
N ASP A 127 -21.02 -1.73 6.66
CA ASP A 127 -22.45 -1.56 6.93
C ASP A 127 -23.17 -0.91 5.73
N GLN A 128 -24.51 -0.95 5.76
CA GLN A 128 -25.39 -0.41 4.71
C GLN A 128 -25.06 1.04 4.35
N ASP A 129 -24.74 1.87 5.35
CA ASP A 129 -24.43 3.30 5.15
C ASP A 129 -23.22 3.51 4.22
N TYR A 130 -22.22 2.61 4.23
CA TYR A 130 -21.09 2.64 3.31
C TYR A 130 -21.54 2.38 1.87
N LEU A 131 -22.41 1.38 1.70
CA LEU A 131 -22.90 0.96 0.39
C LEU A 131 -23.76 2.06 -0.25
N GLU A 132 -24.51 2.81 0.55
CA GLU A 132 -25.35 3.92 0.10
C GLU A 132 -24.54 5.18 -0.26
N GLN A 133 -23.37 5.39 0.36
CA GLN A 133 -22.45 6.49 0.04
C GLN A 133 -21.48 6.19 -1.10
N SER A 134 -21.36 4.91 -1.49
CA SER A 134 -20.49 4.50 -2.59
C SER A 134 -21.00 5.07 -3.92
N ASP A 135 -20.10 5.68 -4.70
CA ASP A 135 -20.40 6.23 -6.03
C ASP A 135 -21.03 5.14 -6.93
N PRO A 136 -22.05 5.42 -7.77
CA PRO A 136 -22.57 4.50 -8.79
C PRO A 136 -21.54 4.17 -9.91
N ALA A 137 -20.27 4.06 -9.58
CA ALA A 137 -19.22 3.52 -10.44
C ALA A 137 -19.41 2.02 -10.68
N SER A 138 -18.56 1.44 -11.53
CA SER A 138 -18.63 0.01 -11.80
C SER A 138 -18.29 -0.81 -10.53
N PRO A 139 -18.82 -2.03 -10.38
CA PRO A 139 -18.54 -2.89 -9.23
C PRO A 139 -17.04 -3.08 -8.95
N GLU A 140 -16.23 -3.12 -10.02
CA GLU A 140 -14.79 -3.31 -9.96
C GLU A 140 -14.08 -2.09 -9.38
N TRP A 141 -14.51 -0.89 -9.78
CA TRP A 141 -13.99 0.35 -9.24
C TRP A 141 -14.35 0.49 -7.76
N ASN A 142 -15.59 0.15 -7.39
CA ASN A 142 -16.04 0.18 -6.00
C ASN A 142 -15.28 -0.81 -5.12
N TRP A 143 -14.98 -2.00 -5.66
CA TRP A 143 -14.13 -2.98 -4.99
C TRP A 143 -12.71 -2.48 -4.82
N LEU A 144 -12.09 -1.97 -5.89
CA LEU A 144 -10.71 -1.46 -5.84
C LEU A 144 -10.59 -0.30 -4.85
N PHE A 145 -11.54 0.62 -4.88
CA PHE A 145 -11.59 1.73 -3.94
C PHE A 145 -11.75 1.22 -2.49
N PHE A 146 -12.66 0.28 -2.25
CA PHE A 146 -12.81 -0.36 -0.94
C PHE A 146 -11.52 -1.02 -0.46
N VAL A 147 -10.83 -1.79 -1.30
CA VAL A 147 -9.53 -2.39 -0.96
C VAL A 147 -8.51 -1.31 -0.59
N LEU A 148 -8.39 -0.26 -1.39
CA LEU A 148 -7.43 0.83 -1.16
C LEU A 148 -7.73 1.58 0.14
N GLN A 149 -9.01 1.77 0.44
CA GLN A 149 -9.46 2.35 1.70
C GLN A 149 -9.16 1.42 2.87
N THR A 150 -9.48 0.14 2.78
CA THR A 150 -9.37 -0.76 3.94
C THR A 150 -7.92 -1.13 4.24
N THR A 151 -7.10 -1.36 3.21
CA THR A 151 -5.70 -1.79 3.37
C THR A 151 -4.83 -0.77 4.11
N GLN A 152 -5.17 0.51 4.09
CA GLN A 152 -4.41 1.53 4.85
C GLN A 152 -4.54 1.40 6.37
N TYR A 153 -5.56 0.69 6.87
CA TYR A 153 -5.78 0.40 8.28
C TYR A 153 -5.15 -0.93 8.70
N LEU A 154 -4.79 -1.78 7.73
CA LEU A 154 -4.20 -3.08 7.99
C LEU A 154 -2.70 -2.95 8.27
N ARG A 155 -2.28 -3.54 9.39
CA ARG A 155 -0.86 -3.73 9.73
C ARG A 155 -0.43 -5.14 9.30
N PRO A 156 0.86 -5.41 9.08
CA PRO A 156 1.31 -6.73 8.60
C PRO A 156 0.76 -7.92 9.40
N PRO A 157 0.69 -7.87 10.75
CA PRO A 157 0.06 -8.95 11.52
C PRO A 157 -1.41 -9.20 11.17
N HIS A 158 -2.21 -8.15 10.96
CA HIS A 158 -3.62 -8.27 10.56
C HIS A 158 -3.76 -8.90 9.17
N ILE A 159 -2.87 -8.54 8.23
CA ILE A 159 -2.89 -9.13 6.89
C ILE A 159 -2.64 -10.64 6.98
N ILE A 160 -1.65 -11.06 7.76
CA ILE A 160 -1.35 -12.50 7.96
C ILE A 160 -2.48 -13.21 8.70
N GLU A 161 -3.01 -12.61 9.77
CA GLU A 161 -4.15 -13.13 10.52
C GLU A 161 -5.36 -13.36 9.60
N LEU A 162 -5.75 -12.35 8.83
CA LEU A 162 -6.91 -12.44 7.94
C LEU A 162 -6.69 -13.45 6.81
N LEU A 163 -5.48 -13.55 6.25
CA LEU A 163 -5.14 -14.59 5.27
C LEU A 163 -5.24 -15.99 5.89
N LEU A 164 -4.76 -16.17 7.11
CA LEU A 164 -4.88 -17.45 7.82
C LEU A 164 -6.35 -17.81 8.03
N LEU A 165 -7.16 -16.86 8.51
CA LEU A 165 -8.55 -17.14 8.91
C LEU A 165 -9.52 -17.26 7.71
N LEU A 166 -9.30 -16.47 6.66
CA LEU A 166 -10.26 -16.35 5.55
C LEU A 166 -9.83 -17.05 4.26
N THR A 167 -8.52 -17.17 4.02
CA THR A 167 -7.99 -17.65 2.74
C THR A 167 -7.33 -19.02 2.86
N TRP A 168 -6.55 -19.26 3.92
CA TRP A 168 -5.63 -20.41 4.02
C TRP A 168 -6.14 -21.55 4.91
N VAL A 169 -6.79 -21.25 6.03
CA VAL A 169 -7.48 -22.27 6.83
C VAL A 169 -8.86 -22.51 6.21
N GLN A 170 -9.35 -23.76 6.24
CA GLN A 170 -10.69 -24.05 5.73
C GLN A 170 -11.71 -23.12 6.43
N PRO A 171 -12.55 -22.37 5.68
CA PRO A 171 -13.47 -21.37 6.25
C PRO A 171 -14.40 -21.90 7.34
N GLN A 172 -14.59 -23.22 7.38
CA GLN A 172 -15.39 -23.95 8.37
C GLN A 172 -14.73 -24.01 9.78
N ALA A 173 -13.42 -23.74 9.88
CA ALA A 173 -12.63 -24.00 11.08
C ALA A 173 -12.29 -22.72 11.88
N CYS A 174 -12.47 -21.53 11.29
CA CYS A 174 -12.23 -20.27 11.96
C CYS A 174 -13.18 -19.19 11.45
N ASP A 175 -13.98 -18.62 12.35
CA ASP A 175 -14.83 -17.47 12.08
C ASP A 175 -14.18 -16.23 12.69
N ILE A 176 -13.97 -15.18 11.88
CA ILE A 176 -13.48 -13.89 12.37
C ILE A 176 -14.59 -13.10 13.09
N GLY A 177 -15.81 -13.63 13.07
CA GLY A 177 -17.00 -13.02 13.64
C GLY A 177 -17.46 -11.84 12.78
N ASN A 178 -17.80 -10.74 13.44
CA ASN A 178 -18.29 -9.54 12.77
C ASN A 178 -17.13 -8.79 12.09
N LYS A 179 -16.99 -8.95 10.76
CA LYS A 179 -15.94 -8.32 9.95
C LYS A 179 -16.01 -6.79 9.95
N SER A 180 -17.22 -6.22 9.94
CA SER A 180 -17.44 -4.76 10.03
C SER A 180 -16.91 -4.22 11.37
N LYS A 181 -17.23 -4.91 12.47
CA LYS A 181 -16.66 -4.59 13.78
C LYS A 181 -15.14 -4.71 13.80
N TYR A 182 -14.57 -5.74 13.18
CA TYR A 182 -13.12 -5.89 13.08
C TYR A 182 -12.47 -4.67 12.42
N LEU A 183 -13.01 -4.18 11.29
CA LEU A 183 -12.50 -2.97 10.64
C LEU A 183 -12.69 -1.71 11.49
N SER A 184 -13.86 -1.56 12.11
CA SER A 184 -14.14 -0.44 13.00
C SER A 184 -13.18 -0.40 14.19
N ASP A 185 -12.85 -1.55 14.78
CA ASP A 185 -11.87 -1.65 15.88
C ASP A 185 -10.44 -1.30 15.42
N LEU A 186 -10.15 -1.37 14.11
CA LEU A 186 -8.91 -0.87 13.50
C LEU A 186 -8.94 0.63 13.15
N GLY A 187 -10.06 1.31 13.43
CA GLY A 187 -10.26 2.73 13.14
C GLY A 187 -10.75 3.03 11.73
N PHE A 188 -11.23 2.02 10.99
CA PHE A 188 -11.93 2.25 9.73
C PHE A 188 -13.21 3.06 10.02
N SER A 189 -13.33 4.22 9.36
CA SER A 189 -14.48 5.12 9.49
C SER A 189 -14.72 5.81 8.16
N LEU A 190 -15.99 5.91 7.76
CA LEU A 190 -16.44 6.74 6.65
C LEU A 190 -16.28 8.23 6.97
N ASP A 191 -16.52 8.60 8.22
CA ASP A 191 -16.41 9.96 8.73
C ASP A 191 -15.01 10.23 9.29
N ALA A 192 -13.99 10.00 8.46
CA ALA A 192 -12.62 10.39 8.77
C ALA A 192 -12.43 11.93 8.90
N SER A 193 -13.54 12.69 8.78
CA SER A 193 -13.68 14.13 8.88
C SER A 193 -14.13 14.63 10.26
N GLU A 194 -14.43 13.77 11.23
CA GLU A 194 -14.63 14.21 12.62
C GLU A 194 -13.28 14.55 13.28
N VAL A 195 -12.59 15.54 12.72
CA VAL A 195 -11.46 16.14 13.40
C VAL A 195 -11.98 16.77 14.68
N ARG A 196 -11.57 16.19 15.81
CA ARG A 196 -11.85 16.67 17.18
C ARG A 196 -11.02 17.91 17.54
N SER A 197 -10.72 18.77 16.57
CA SER A 197 -10.12 20.08 16.81
C SER A 197 -11.25 20.99 17.29
N ARG A 198 -11.05 21.64 18.44
CA ARG A 198 -12.05 22.54 19.04
C ARG A 198 -12.28 23.82 18.23
N ASP A 199 -11.43 24.07 17.24
CA ASP A 199 -11.36 25.28 16.42
C ASP A 199 -11.44 24.99 14.90
N ALA A 200 -11.93 23.81 14.50
CA ALA A 200 -11.90 23.31 13.12
C ALA A 200 -12.46 24.31 12.08
N GLY A 201 -11.55 24.89 11.29
CA GLY A 201 -11.86 25.63 10.06
C GLY A 201 -11.84 24.73 8.82
N ALA A 202 -12.28 25.27 7.67
CA ALA A 202 -12.57 24.51 6.44
C ALA A 202 -11.38 23.88 5.68
N ASN A 203 -10.15 23.89 6.22
CA ASN A 203 -8.94 23.45 5.52
C ASN A 203 -8.15 22.41 6.33
N LEU A 204 -8.77 21.29 6.65
CA LEU A 204 -8.09 20.17 7.30
C LEU A 204 -7.47 19.25 6.24
N PRO A 205 -6.22 18.76 6.44
CA PRO A 205 -5.55 17.87 5.51
C PRO A 205 -6.34 16.58 5.28
N GLU A 206 -6.18 16.02 4.08
CA GLU A 206 -6.78 14.74 3.71
C GLU A 206 -6.23 13.64 4.62
N THR A 207 -7.11 13.03 5.43
CA THR A 207 -6.72 11.91 6.29
C THR A 207 -6.57 10.63 5.51
N PHE A 208 -7.11 10.54 4.29
CA PHE A 208 -6.97 9.42 3.39
C PHE A 208 -5.58 9.42 2.74
N VAL A 209 -4.76 8.43 3.12
CA VAL A 209 -3.40 8.27 2.59
C VAL A 209 -3.28 6.83 2.12
N PRO A 210 -3.68 6.52 0.87
CA PRO A 210 -3.65 5.16 0.39
C PRO A 210 -2.24 4.58 0.39
N VAL A 211 -2.16 3.27 0.63
CA VAL A 211 -0.87 2.58 0.79
C VAL A 211 0.02 2.70 -0.46
N HIS A 212 -0.60 2.77 -1.65
CA HIS A 212 0.12 2.91 -2.92
C HIS A 212 0.77 4.29 -3.13
N MET A 213 0.51 5.28 -2.28
CA MET A 213 1.15 6.60 -2.43
C MET A 213 2.67 6.54 -2.19
N VAL A 214 3.23 5.40 -1.77
CA VAL A 214 4.68 5.20 -1.71
C VAL A 214 5.39 5.41 -3.06
N ASP A 215 4.68 5.28 -4.19
CA ASP A 215 5.20 5.66 -5.51
C ASP A 215 5.61 7.14 -5.56
N GLU A 216 4.93 8.02 -4.82
CA GLU A 216 5.28 9.44 -4.75
C GLU A 216 6.64 9.69 -4.13
N ASP A 217 7.05 8.88 -3.14
CA ASP A 217 8.35 9.03 -2.50
C ASP A 217 9.48 8.72 -3.50
N VAL A 218 9.25 7.74 -4.38
CA VAL A 218 10.13 7.42 -5.50
C VAL A 218 10.18 8.58 -6.50
N VAL A 219 9.02 9.10 -6.94
CA VAL A 219 8.94 10.23 -7.87
C VAL A 219 9.66 11.47 -7.31
N ASN A 220 9.47 11.77 -6.02
CA ASN A 220 10.12 12.89 -5.35
C ASN A 220 11.65 12.70 -5.33
N SER A 221 12.14 11.48 -5.07
CA SER A 221 13.57 11.16 -5.14
C SER A 221 14.14 11.27 -6.56
N LEU A 222 13.43 10.79 -7.58
CA LEU A 222 13.84 10.90 -8.98
C LEU A 222 13.89 12.36 -9.45
N THR A 223 12.94 13.18 -8.98
CA THR A 223 12.93 14.63 -9.26
C THR A 223 14.19 15.31 -8.76
N GLN A 224 14.64 14.97 -7.54
CA GLN A 224 15.89 15.48 -6.97
C GLN A 224 17.12 15.03 -7.77
N HIS A 225 17.14 13.80 -8.27
CA HIS A 225 18.26 13.27 -9.05
C HIS A 225 18.35 13.87 -10.47
N TRP A 226 17.23 14.10 -11.14
CA TRP A 226 17.22 14.63 -12.52
C TRP A 226 17.31 16.16 -12.60
N GLY A 227 17.02 16.88 -11.51
CA GLY A 227 17.38 18.28 -11.28
C GLY A 227 16.81 19.35 -12.23
N SER A 228 16.17 18.98 -13.35
CA SER A 228 15.80 19.92 -14.42
C SER A 228 14.52 19.59 -15.20
N GLY A 229 13.83 18.49 -14.86
CA GLY A 229 12.53 18.13 -15.45
C GLY A 229 11.36 18.67 -14.64
N SER A 230 10.21 18.92 -15.27
CA SER A 230 8.99 19.15 -14.50
C SER A 230 8.64 17.89 -13.71
N ARG A 231 8.08 18.02 -12.50
CA ARG A 231 7.64 16.86 -11.70
C ARG A 231 6.66 15.98 -12.49
N PHE A 232 5.88 16.57 -13.41
CA PHE A 232 4.99 15.85 -14.31
C PHE A 232 5.76 14.95 -15.28
N ASP A 233 6.86 15.42 -15.88
CA ASP A 233 7.68 14.60 -16.78
C ASP A 233 8.35 13.45 -16.02
N VAL A 234 8.81 13.69 -14.79
CA VAL A 234 9.40 12.66 -13.92
C VAL A 234 8.38 11.56 -13.61
N ARG A 235 7.16 11.98 -13.24
CA ARG A 235 6.05 11.07 -12.99
C ARG A 235 5.71 10.23 -14.22
N ASP A 236 5.53 10.86 -15.39
CA ASP A 236 5.20 10.14 -16.62
C ASP A 236 6.25 9.07 -16.96
N ARG A 237 7.54 9.41 -16.82
CA ARG A 237 8.63 8.45 -17.00
C ARG A 237 8.57 7.30 -15.99
N TRP A 238 8.34 7.62 -14.72
CA TRP A 238 8.19 6.62 -13.67
C TRP A 238 7.02 5.68 -13.95
N GLU A 239 5.86 6.21 -14.33
CA GLU A 239 4.66 5.43 -14.67
C GLU A 239 4.88 4.55 -15.90
N ARG A 240 5.56 5.04 -16.94
CA ARG A 240 5.95 4.24 -18.10
C ARG A 240 6.89 3.09 -17.71
N TYR A 241 7.88 3.33 -16.86
CA TYR A 241 8.74 2.27 -16.35
C TYR A 241 7.95 1.26 -15.50
N ARG A 242 7.06 1.74 -14.61
CA ARG A 242 6.22 0.90 -13.75
C ARG A 242 5.32 -0.04 -14.54
N LYS A 243 4.69 0.46 -15.60
CA LYS A 243 3.81 -0.34 -16.47
C LYS A 243 4.59 -1.23 -17.44
N GLY A 244 5.67 -0.72 -18.02
CA GLY A 244 6.38 -1.38 -19.11
C GLY A 244 7.45 -2.38 -18.69
N ARG A 245 8.27 -2.04 -17.68
CA ARG A 245 9.49 -2.81 -17.37
C ARG A 245 9.65 -3.26 -15.93
N TRP A 246 8.86 -2.75 -14.99
CA TRP A 246 8.95 -3.16 -13.58
C TRP A 246 8.88 -4.68 -13.40
N ASN A 247 7.93 -5.33 -14.07
CA ASN A 247 7.71 -6.78 -13.96
C ASN A 247 8.91 -7.61 -14.44
N SER A 248 9.62 -7.15 -15.47
CA SER A 248 10.80 -7.84 -15.99
C SER A 248 12.08 -7.48 -15.23
N ASP A 249 12.21 -6.22 -14.83
CA ASP A 249 13.48 -5.64 -14.39
C ASP A 249 13.65 -5.69 -12.87
N ALA A 250 12.56 -5.56 -12.11
CA ALA A 250 12.62 -5.32 -10.66
C ALA A 250 11.70 -6.22 -9.83
N LYS A 251 10.45 -6.44 -10.23
CA LYS A 251 9.46 -7.19 -9.43
C LYS A 251 9.96 -8.59 -9.07
N GLY A 252 9.98 -8.90 -7.78
CA GLY A 252 10.48 -10.15 -7.21
C GLY A 252 12.00 -10.33 -7.25
N LYS A 253 12.76 -9.37 -7.81
CA LYS A 253 14.22 -9.42 -7.98
C LYS A 253 14.95 -8.31 -7.24
N LEU A 254 14.28 -7.17 -7.06
CA LEU A 254 14.84 -5.92 -6.51
C LEU A 254 15.62 -6.13 -5.21
N LEU A 255 15.06 -6.93 -4.29
CA LEU A 255 15.66 -7.18 -2.97
C LEU A 255 16.94 -8.02 -3.05
N PHE A 256 17.16 -8.72 -4.16
CA PHE A 256 18.36 -9.51 -4.46
C PHE A 256 19.41 -8.72 -5.26
N ASP A 257 19.02 -7.61 -5.90
CA ASP A 257 19.89 -6.76 -6.71
C ASP A 257 20.73 -5.80 -5.86
N GLU A 258 22.00 -5.61 -6.18
CA GLU A 258 22.91 -4.71 -5.44
C GLU A 258 23.14 -3.37 -6.13
N LEU A 259 22.17 -2.91 -6.93
CA LEU A 259 22.29 -1.66 -7.64
C LEU A 259 22.24 -0.46 -6.69
N SER A 260 23.14 0.49 -6.92
CA SER A 260 23.13 1.80 -6.27
C SER A 260 21.98 2.68 -6.79
N SER A 261 21.65 3.75 -6.06
CA SER A 261 20.65 4.74 -6.48
C SER A 261 20.92 5.29 -7.87
N VAL A 262 22.18 5.59 -8.20
CA VAL A 262 22.58 6.12 -9.53
C VAL A 262 22.27 5.12 -10.64
N GLN A 263 22.58 3.83 -10.43
CA GLN A 263 22.29 2.78 -11.40
C GLN A 263 20.79 2.58 -11.58
N TRP A 264 19.99 2.72 -10.52
CA TRP A 264 18.53 2.69 -10.63
C TRP A 264 17.97 3.87 -11.41
N VAL A 265 18.48 5.09 -11.16
CA VAL A 265 18.10 6.28 -11.93
C VAL A 265 18.35 6.07 -13.42
N GLU A 266 19.56 5.63 -13.80
CA GLU A 266 19.90 5.35 -15.20
C GLU A 266 19.04 4.24 -15.80
N ARG A 267 18.73 3.20 -15.01
CA ARG A 267 17.86 2.10 -15.47
C ARG A 267 16.47 2.64 -15.76
N ILE A 268 15.86 3.39 -14.85
CA ILE A 268 14.52 3.97 -15.03
C ILE A 268 14.50 4.96 -16.21
N GLU A 269 15.55 5.76 -16.37
CA GLU A 269 15.65 6.74 -17.47
C GLU A 269 15.67 6.09 -18.86
N LYS A 270 16.26 4.90 -18.99
CA LYS A 270 16.37 4.16 -20.27
C LYS A 270 15.09 3.38 -20.63
N ALA A 271 13.99 3.54 -19.88
CA ALA A 271 12.73 2.81 -20.03
C ALA A 271 11.77 3.42 -21.03
#